data_AF-A0A197ZZR9-F1
#
_entry.id   AF-A0A197ZZR9-F1
#
_cell.length_a   1.000
_cell.length_b   1.000
_cell.length_c   1.000
_cell.angle_alpha   90.00
_cell.angle_beta   90.00
_cell.angle_gamma   90.00
#
_symmetry.space_group_name_H-M   'P 1'
#
loop_
_entity.id
_entity.type
_entity.pdbx_description
1 polymer ?
#
loop_
_entity_poly.entity_id
_entity_poly.type
_entity_poly.pdbx_seq_one_letter_code
_entity_poly.pdbx_strand_id
1 'polypeptide(L)' 'MNQQGFGRATLEKHQAAKMRGREQQLIEKNGGAKSQGGTYGNSINGISDKNKNKQKYIDSANKEFGKP' A
#
# COMPACT_ATOMS: atom_id res chain seq x y z
N MET A 1 4.71 18.68 -14.50
CA MET A 1 5.67 17.82 -13.79
C MET A 1 6.70 18.72 -13.11
N ASN A 2 7.22 18.36 -11.94
CA ASN A 2 8.31 19.09 -11.30
C ASN A 2 9.66 18.78 -11.98
N GLN A 3 10.74 19.45 -11.56
CA GLN A 3 12.09 19.28 -12.13
C GLN A 3 12.63 17.84 -12.03
N GLN A 4 12.03 16.99 -11.20
CA GLN A 4 12.40 15.58 -11.03
C GLN A 4 11.45 14.63 -11.79
N GLY A 5 10.54 15.16 -12.63
CA GLY A 5 9.61 14.36 -13.44
C GLY A 5 8.34 13.92 -12.70
N PHE A 6 8.14 14.30 -11.43
CA PHE A 6 6.93 13.94 -10.70
C PHE A 6 5.73 14.77 -11.17
N GLY A 7 4.58 14.12 -11.34
CA GLY A 7 3.31 14.75 -11.70
C GLY A 7 2.76 15.66 -10.59
N ARG A 8 1.59 16.27 -10.83
CA ARG A 8 0.88 17.03 -9.80
C ARG A 8 0.48 16.09 -8.67
N ALA A 9 0.75 16.48 -7.42
CA ALA A 9 0.24 15.76 -6.26
C ALA A 9 -1.29 15.68 -6.38
N THR A 10 -1.82 14.47 -6.43
CA THR A 10 -3.26 14.23 -6.51
C THR A 10 -3.71 13.83 -5.13
N LEU A 11 -4.61 14.61 -4.53
CA LEU A 11 -5.21 14.26 -3.25
C LEU A 11 -6.27 13.19 -3.52
N GLU A 12 -5.95 11.93 -3.23
CA GLU A 12 -6.99 10.91 -3.21
C GLU A 12 -7.94 11.17 -2.02
N LYS A 13 -9.25 10.96 -2.23
CA LYS A 13 -10.24 11.12 -1.16
C LYS A 13 -9.81 10.29 0.04
N HIS A 14 -9.63 10.97 1.19
CA HIS A 14 -9.08 10.36 2.39
C HIS A 14 -9.97 9.22 2.91
N GLN A 15 -9.65 8.00 2.52
CA GLN A 15 -10.28 6.78 3.00
C GLN A 15 -9.21 5.91 3.66
N ALA A 16 -8.91 6.19 4.93
CA ALA A 16 -7.79 5.63 5.67
C ALA A 16 -7.66 4.09 5.59
N ALA A 17 -8.79 3.38 5.56
CA ALA A 17 -8.83 1.93 5.40
C ALA A 17 -8.36 1.46 4.00
N LYS A 18 -8.82 2.13 2.94
CA LYS A 18 -8.49 1.79 1.55
C LYS A 18 -7.03 2.12 1.24
N MET A 19 -6.55 3.27 1.72
CA MET A 19 -5.15 3.68 1.53
C MET A 19 -4.18 2.74 2.25
N ARG A 20 -4.52 2.24 3.45
CA ARG A 20 -3.70 1.22 4.13
C ARG A 20 -3.63 -0.08 3.34
N GLY A 21 -4.75 -0.54 2.79
CA GLY A 21 -4.76 -1.72 1.92
C GLY A 21 -3.93 -1.52 0.66
N ARG A 22 -4.05 -0.35 0.01
CA ARG A 22 -3.28 0.00 -1.18
C ARG A 22 -1.77 0.04 -0.92
N GLU A 23 -1.34 0.64 0.18
CA GLU A 23 0.08 0.63 0.58
C GLU A 23 0.58 -0.81 0.77
N GLN A 24 -0.21 -1.67 1.43
CA GLN A 24 0.17 -3.07 1.60
C GLN A 24 0.26 -3.83 0.26
N GLN A 25 -0.68 -3.60 -0.66
CA GLN A 25 -0.62 -4.17 -2.02
C GLN A 25 0.63 -3.73 -2.77
N LEU A 26 1.03 -2.45 -2.69
CA LEU A 26 2.24 -1.93 -3.34
C LEU A 26 3.52 -2.55 -2.74
N ILE A 27 3.55 -2.70 -1.42
CA ILE A 27 4.66 -3.37 -0.73
C ILE A 27 4.80 -4.81 -1.24
N GLU A 28 3.70 -5.57 -1.28
CA GLU A 28 3.69 -6.96 -1.72
C GLU A 28 4.07 -7.08 -3.21
N LYS A 29 3.50 -6.23 -4.07
CA LYS A 29 3.78 -6.19 -5.52
C LYS A 29 5.24 -5.91 -5.84
N ASN A 30 5.91 -5.09 -5.03
CA ASN A 30 7.29 -4.68 -5.27
C ASN A 30 8.32 -5.56 -4.51
N GLY A 31 7.94 -6.77 -4.13
CA GLY A 31 8.85 -7.76 -3.55
C GLY A 31 8.80 -7.85 -2.02
N GLY A 32 7.78 -7.29 -1.37
CA GLY A 32 7.54 -7.39 0.07
C GLY A 32 8.43 -6.50 0.93
N ALA A 33 8.01 -6.24 2.16
CA ALA A 33 8.78 -5.44 3.12
C ALA A 33 10.03 -6.17 3.62
N LYS A 34 11.10 -5.43 3.92
CA LYS A 34 12.36 -6.00 4.44
C LYS A 34 12.19 -6.75 5.76
N SER A 35 11.29 -6.31 6.64
CA SER A 35 10.97 -6.99 7.90
C SER A 35 10.39 -8.39 7.72
N GLN A 36 9.99 -8.75 6.50
CA GLN A 36 9.50 -10.08 6.13
C GLN A 36 10.45 -10.78 5.13
N GLY A 37 11.68 -10.27 4.97
CA GLY A 37 12.67 -10.79 4.02
C GLY A 37 12.48 -10.33 2.57
N GLY A 38 11.65 -9.31 2.33
CA GLY A 38 11.39 -8.78 0.99
C GLY A 38 12.45 -7.78 0.49
N THR A 39 12.35 -7.45 -0.79
CA THR A 39 13.30 -6.56 -1.51
C THR A 39 12.79 -5.13 -1.67
N TYR A 40 11.54 -4.84 -1.30
CA TYR A 40 10.98 -3.51 -1.45
C TYR A 40 11.71 -2.49 -0.58
N GLY A 41 11.67 -1.22 -0.99
CA GLY A 41 12.31 -0.12 -0.27
C GLY A 41 11.83 0.02 1.17
N ASN A 42 10.56 -0.31 1.45
CA ASN A 42 9.98 -0.21 2.78
C ASN A 42 10.55 -1.25 3.75
N SER A 43 11.02 -0.76 4.90
CA SER A 43 11.54 -1.61 5.98
C SER A 43 10.46 -2.46 6.64
N ILE A 44 9.21 -1.97 6.68
CA ILE A 44 8.08 -2.61 7.36
C ILE A 44 6.83 -2.68 6.47
N ASN A 45 5.91 -3.57 6.84
CA ASN A 45 4.57 -3.66 6.22
C ASN A 45 3.72 -2.41 6.55
N GLY A 46 2.83 -2.04 5.62
CA GLY A 46 1.81 -1.00 5.84
C GLY A 46 0.67 -1.49 6.74
N ILE A 47 0.45 -2.81 6.78
CA ILE A 47 -0.48 -3.47 7.70
C ILE A 47 0.23 -4.65 8.37
N SER A 48 0.27 -4.66 9.71
CA SER A 48 0.79 -5.78 10.48
C SER A 48 0.04 -7.08 10.18
N ASP A 49 0.76 -8.19 10.05
CA ASP A 49 0.18 -9.54 9.87
C ASP A 49 -0.65 -10.01 11.06
N LYS A 50 -0.41 -9.42 12.25
CA LYS A 50 -1.19 -9.70 13.46
C LYS A 50 -2.49 -8.90 13.53
N ASN A 51 -2.75 -8.01 12.57
CA ASN A 51 -3.96 -7.22 12.56
C ASN A 51 -5.16 -8.07 12.09
N LYS A 52 -6.12 -8.32 12.98
CA LYS A 52 -7.35 -9.06 12.66
C LYS A 52 -8.16 -8.45 11.51
N ASN A 53 -8.01 -7.14 11.29
CA ASN A 53 -8.66 -6.42 10.20
C ASN A 53 -7.82 -6.33 8.92
N LYS A 54 -6.66 -7.01 8.83
CA LYS A 54 -5.78 -6.97 7.65
C LYS A 54 -6.57 -7.27 6.38
N GLN A 55 -7.32 -8.37 6.38
CA GLN A 55 -8.11 -8.78 5.22
C GLN A 55 -9.14 -7.72 4.82
N LYS A 56 -9.83 -7.09 5.79
CA LYS A 56 -10.79 -6.02 5.52
C LYS A 56 -10.16 -4.83 4.78
N TYR A 57 -8.94 -4.45 5.14
CA TYR A 57 -8.22 -3.37 4.46
C TYR A 57 -7.81 -3.77 3.05
N ILE A 58 -7.30 -4.99 2.87
CA ILE A 58 -6.94 -5.54 1.56
C ILE A 58 -8.17 -5.64 0.66
N ASP A 59 -9.30 -6.12 1.15
CA ASP A 59 -10.55 -6.21 0.38
C ASP A 59 -11.10 -4.83 0.02
N SER A 60 -11.02 -3.87 0.94
CA SER A 60 -11.41 -2.49 0.67
C SER A 60 -10.56 -1.84 -0.41
N ALA A 61 -9.25 -2.14 -0.43
CA ALA A 61 -8.34 -1.69 -1.46
C ALA A 61 -8.57 -2.43 -2.79
N ASN A 62 -8.78 -3.74 -2.78
CA ASN A 62 -9.12 -4.54 -3.95
C ASN A 62 -10.39 -4.01 -4.64
N LYS A 63 -11.39 -3.58 -3.87
CA LYS A 63 -12.64 -3.02 -4.41
C LYS A 63 -12.46 -1.65 -5.07
N GLU A 64 -11.57 -0.81 -4.54
CA GLU A 64 -11.36 0.56 -5.03
C GLU A 64 -10.31 0.63 -6.13
N PHE A 65 -9.21 -0.09 -5.97
CA PHE A 65 -7.99 0.01 -6.79
C PHE A 65 -7.69 -1.24 -7.61
N GLY A 66 -8.45 -2.32 -7.42
CA GLY A 66 -8.19 -3.62 -8.05
C GLY A 66 -7.19 -4.47 -7.26
N LYS A 67 -7.00 -5.71 -7.72
CA LYS A 67 -5.99 -6.63 -7.18
C LYS A 67 -4.60 -6.26 -7.74
N PRO A 68 -3.53 -6.38 -6.95
CA PRO A 68 -2.16 -6.01 -7.35
C PRO A 68 -1.64 -6.80 -8.55
#